data_AF-A0A3D4JNQ1-F1
#
_entry.id   AF-A0A3D4JNQ1-F1
#
_cell.length_a   1.000
_cell.length_b   1.000
_cell.length_c   1.000
_cell.angle_alpha   90.00
_cell.angle_beta   90.00
_cell.angle_gamma   90.00
#
_symmetry.space_group_name_H-M   'P 1'
#
loop_
_entity.id
_entity.type
_entity.pdbx_description
1 polymer ?
#
loop_
_entity_poly.entity_id
_entity_poly.type
_entity_poly.pdbx_seq_one_letter_code
_entity_poly.pdbx_strand_id
1 'polypeptide(L)'
;MNSLIDKYNIPGPRYTSYPTVPYWDENSFTPELWKQSVIRTFKESNAEEGISIYIHLPFCEALCTFCACHKRITKQHSVEIPYLESVLKEWQLYLKLFNEKPKLKELHLGGGTPTSFSPKNLKTLLEGIFETVEIAENQEFSFEGHPNNTTKEHLQTLYDLGFR
;
A
#
# COMPACT_ATOMS: atom_id res chain seq x y z
N MET A 1 38.79 2.48 -20.95
CA MET A 1 37.46 3.14 -20.88
C MET A 1 36.40 2.07 -21.11
N ASN A 2 35.36 2.06 -20.28
CA ASN A 2 34.41 0.94 -20.14
C ASN A 2 33.43 0.87 -21.31
N SER A 3 33.85 0.26 -22.43
CA SER A 3 33.11 0.15 -23.69
C SER A 3 31.68 -0.40 -23.56
N LEU A 4 31.41 -1.24 -22.57
CA LEU A 4 30.07 -1.78 -22.30
C LEU A 4 29.14 -0.75 -21.66
N ILE A 5 29.65 0.08 -20.75
CA ILE A 5 28.84 1.11 -20.10
C ILE A 5 28.43 2.14 -21.16
N ASP A 6 29.37 2.57 -22.00
CA ASP A 6 29.09 3.52 -23.08
C ASP A 6 28.07 2.97 -24.09
N LYS A 7 28.10 1.65 -24.35
CA LYS A 7 27.15 0.97 -25.24
C LYS A 7 25.73 0.89 -24.67
N TYR A 8 25.58 0.63 -23.37
CA TYR A 8 24.29 0.33 -22.74
C TYR A 8 23.71 1.49 -21.91
N ASN A 9 24.40 2.62 -21.79
CA ASN A 9 23.90 3.84 -21.16
C ASN A 9 22.92 4.60 -22.08
N ILE A 10 21.83 3.93 -22.45
CA ILE A 10 20.71 4.48 -23.25
C ILE A 10 19.41 4.40 -22.44
N PRO A 11 18.43 5.29 -22.67
CA PRO A 11 17.12 5.20 -22.03
C PRO A 11 16.44 3.86 -22.33
N GLY A 12 15.98 3.17 -21.30
CA GLY A 12 15.25 1.90 -21.41
C GLY A 12 13.97 1.89 -20.57
N PRO A 13 13.04 0.97 -20.83
CA PRO A 13 11.82 0.85 -20.04
C PRO A 13 12.14 0.46 -18.59
N ARG A 14 11.42 1.07 -17.65
CA ARG A 14 11.49 0.71 -16.24
C ARG A 14 10.63 -0.54 -16.01
N TYR A 15 11.26 -1.69 -15.82
CA TYR A 15 10.58 -2.96 -15.54
C TYR A 15 10.16 -3.06 -14.07
N THR A 16 9.11 -2.31 -13.70
CA THR A 16 8.48 -2.42 -12.36
C THR A 16 7.46 -3.55 -12.27
N SER A 17 6.93 -3.98 -13.41
CA SER A 17 5.99 -5.10 -13.56
C SER A 17 6.05 -5.62 -14.99
N TYR A 18 5.45 -6.78 -15.24
CA TYR A 18 5.27 -7.31 -16.59
C TYR A 18 3.83 -7.82 -16.80
N PRO A 19 3.11 -7.35 -17.83
CA PRO A 19 3.50 -6.28 -18.75
C PRO A 19 3.63 -4.92 -18.03
N THR A 20 4.54 -4.06 -18.50
CA THR A 20 4.73 -2.71 -17.93
C THR A 20 3.50 -1.84 -18.19
N VAL A 21 3.26 -0.84 -17.33
CA VAL A 21 2.08 0.05 -17.37
C VAL A 21 1.70 0.59 -18.77
N PRO A 22 2.64 1.03 -19.65
CA PRO A 22 2.29 1.51 -20.99
C PRO A 22 1.61 0.47 -21.90
N TYR A 23 1.66 -0.82 -21.56
CA TYR A 23 1.03 -1.90 -22.30
C TYR A 23 -0.27 -2.40 -21.63
N TRP A 24 -0.77 -1.72 -20.60
CA TRP A 24 -2.06 -2.06 -20.00
C TRP A 24 -3.18 -1.63 -20.94
N ASP A 25 -4.10 -2.55 -21.26
CA ASP A 25 -5.25 -2.26 -22.12
C ASP A 25 -6.45 -1.80 -21.28
N GLU A 26 -6.60 -0.48 -21.18
CA GLU A 26 -7.70 0.16 -20.44
C GLU A 26 -9.09 -0.18 -21.02
N ASN A 27 -9.19 -0.52 -22.32
CA ASN A 27 -10.49 -0.83 -22.94
C ASN A 27 -11.03 -2.20 -22.53
N SER A 28 -10.15 -3.11 -22.09
CA SER A 28 -10.52 -4.44 -21.63
C SER A 28 -10.96 -4.46 -20.16
N PHE A 29 -10.71 -3.38 -19.42
CA PHE A 29 -11.02 -3.31 -18.00
C PHE A 29 -12.51 -3.05 -17.76
N THR A 30 -13.14 -3.92 -16.96
CA THR A 30 -14.49 -3.68 -16.42
C THR A 30 -14.53 -4.02 -14.93
N PRO A 31 -15.43 -3.37 -14.14
CA PRO A 31 -15.60 -3.71 -12.73
C PRO A 31 -15.95 -5.18 -12.49
N GLU A 32 -16.71 -5.80 -13.40
CA GLU A 32 -17.09 -7.21 -13.32
C GLU A 32 -15.89 -8.13 -13.51
N LEU A 33 -15.05 -7.86 -14.52
CA LEU A 33 -13.83 -8.63 -14.78
C LEU A 33 -12.81 -8.46 -13.65
N TRP A 34 -12.68 -7.24 -13.09
CA TRP A 34 -11.87 -7.01 -11.91
C TRP A 34 -12.32 -7.87 -10.73
N LYS A 35 -13.61 -7.82 -10.38
CA LYS A 35 -14.16 -8.63 -9.28
C LYS A 35 -13.94 -10.12 -9.50
N GLN A 36 -14.13 -10.62 -10.73
CA GLN A 36 -13.87 -12.02 -11.06
C GLN A 36 -12.40 -12.39 -10.86
N SER A 37 -11.47 -11.53 -11.29
CA SER A 37 -10.04 -11.75 -11.07
C SER A 37 -9.70 -11.77 -9.57
N VAL A 38 -10.22 -10.81 -8.81
CA VAL A 38 -9.99 -10.74 -7.35
C VAL A 38 -10.52 -11.98 -6.65
N ILE A 39 -11.76 -12.41 -6.94
CA ILE A 39 -12.36 -13.60 -6.34
C ILE A 39 -11.55 -14.86 -6.69
N ARG A 40 -11.12 -15.00 -7.94
CA ARG A 40 -10.31 -16.13 -8.38
C ARG A 40 -8.98 -16.18 -7.61
N THR A 41 -8.20 -15.10 -7.64
CA THR A 41 -6.89 -15.06 -7.00
C THR A 41 -6.99 -15.20 -5.48
N PHE A 42 -8.03 -14.64 -4.87
CA PHE A 42 -8.29 -14.84 -3.45
C PHE A 42 -8.51 -16.32 -3.12
N LYS A 43 -9.34 -17.03 -3.88
CA LYS A 43 -9.57 -18.48 -3.69
C LYS A 43 -8.30 -19.32 -3.90
N GLU A 44 -7.42 -18.88 -4.80
CA GLU A 44 -6.16 -19.58 -5.10
C GLU A 44 -5.11 -19.40 -4.00
N SER A 45 -5.05 -18.24 -3.34
CA SER A 45 -3.96 -17.88 -2.43
C SER A 45 -4.34 -17.82 -0.95
N ASN A 46 -5.56 -17.45 -0.59
CA ASN A 46 -5.92 -17.03 0.77
C ASN A 46 -5.64 -18.10 1.85
N ALA A 47 -6.00 -19.36 1.60
CA ALA A 47 -5.87 -20.42 2.59
C ALA A 47 -4.41 -20.85 2.83
N GLU A 48 -3.62 -20.97 1.75
CA GLU A 48 -2.25 -21.50 1.79
C GLU A 48 -1.22 -20.38 2.04
N GLU A 49 -1.28 -19.31 1.26
CA GLU A 49 -0.28 -18.22 1.26
C GLU A 49 -0.76 -16.99 2.03
N GLY A 50 -2.07 -16.72 2.02
CA GLY A 50 -2.68 -15.50 2.51
C GLY A 50 -2.63 -14.37 1.46
N ILE A 51 -3.01 -13.17 1.88
CA ILE A 51 -3.03 -11.97 1.04
C ILE A 51 -1.95 -10.97 1.45
N SER A 52 -1.49 -10.20 0.47
CA SER A 52 -0.62 -9.04 0.64
C SER A 52 -1.41 -7.76 0.38
N ILE A 53 -1.34 -6.79 1.30
CA ILE A 53 -2.04 -5.51 1.20
C ILE A 53 -1.03 -4.37 1.12
N TYR A 54 -1.10 -3.58 0.05
CA TYR A 54 -0.44 -2.29 -0.04
C TYR A 54 -1.45 -1.17 0.21
N ILE A 55 -1.19 -0.29 1.17
CA ILE A 55 -2.01 0.91 1.41
C ILE A 55 -1.19 2.14 1.03
N HIS A 56 -1.68 2.85 0.01
CA HIS A 56 -1.10 4.12 -0.39
C HIS A 56 -1.55 5.23 0.58
N LEU A 57 -0.61 5.98 1.15
CA LEU A 57 -0.83 7.13 2.02
C LEU A 57 -0.19 8.36 1.37
N PRO A 58 -0.96 9.20 0.66
CA PRO A 58 -0.39 10.12 -0.33
C PRO A 58 0.20 11.39 0.28
N PHE A 59 0.00 11.69 1.56
CA PHE A 59 0.33 13.01 2.11
C PHE A 59 1.80 13.16 2.49
N CYS A 60 2.35 14.34 2.18
CA CYS A 60 3.66 14.80 2.59
C CYS A 60 3.59 16.24 3.12
N GLU A 61 4.35 16.53 4.18
CA GLU A 61 4.46 17.87 4.78
C GLU A 61 5.14 18.91 3.89
N ALA A 62 6.06 18.47 3.03
CA ALA A 62 6.91 19.34 2.23
C ALA A 62 7.22 18.72 0.86
N LEU A 63 7.49 19.60 -0.11
CA LEU A 63 7.88 19.20 -1.46
C LEU A 63 9.37 18.87 -1.52
N CYS A 64 9.70 17.59 -1.73
CA CYS A 64 11.01 17.17 -2.19
C CYS A 64 11.09 17.34 -3.72
N THR A 65 11.92 18.26 -4.22
CA THR A 65 12.00 18.62 -5.66
C THR A 65 12.44 17.48 -6.56
N PHE A 66 13.15 16.49 -6.02
CA PHE A 66 13.60 15.29 -6.72
C PHE A 66 12.57 14.14 -6.69
N CYS A 67 11.49 14.27 -5.93
CA CYS A 67 10.59 13.14 -5.69
C CYS A 67 9.60 12.94 -6.84
N ALA A 68 9.63 11.75 -7.44
CA ALA A 68 8.73 11.32 -8.53
C ALA A 68 7.55 10.45 -8.05
N CYS A 69 7.40 10.22 -6.73
CA CYS A 69 6.31 9.41 -6.20
C CYS A 69 4.94 10.07 -6.41
N HIS A 70 3.88 9.26 -6.53
CA HIS A 70 2.52 9.75 -6.44
C HIS A 70 2.24 10.21 -5.00
N LYS A 71 1.95 11.50 -4.83
CA LYS A 71 1.87 12.17 -3.52
C LYS A 71 1.10 13.48 -3.62
N ARG A 72 0.64 13.97 -2.48
CA ARG A 72 -0.03 15.26 -2.32
C ARG A 72 0.62 16.02 -1.16
N ILE A 73 1.19 17.19 -1.48
CA ILE A 73 1.79 18.06 -0.46
C ILE A 73 0.67 18.79 0.27
N THR A 74 0.60 18.63 1.60
CA THR A 74 -0.41 19.28 2.44
C THR A 74 0.07 19.32 3.89
N LYS A 75 -0.25 20.41 4.59
CA LYS A 75 -0.12 20.54 6.05
C LYS A 75 -1.48 20.53 6.75
N GLN A 76 -2.56 20.40 5.97
CA GLN A 76 -3.91 20.39 6.47
C GLN A 76 -4.26 18.98 6.93
N HIS A 77 -3.94 18.62 8.17
CA HIS A 77 -4.18 17.29 8.73
C HIS A 77 -5.67 16.88 8.78
N SER A 78 -6.61 17.83 8.65
CA SER A 78 -8.04 17.51 8.58
C SER A 78 -8.42 16.68 7.34
N VAL A 79 -7.55 16.58 6.33
CA VAL A 79 -7.77 15.74 5.15
C VAL A 79 -7.45 14.26 5.38
N GLU A 80 -6.77 13.92 6.49
CA GLU A 80 -6.39 12.55 6.82
C GLU A 80 -7.61 11.68 7.11
N ILE A 81 -8.51 12.14 7.98
CA ILE A 81 -9.67 11.35 8.40
C ILE A 81 -10.58 11.00 7.21
N PRO A 82 -11.01 11.95 6.36
CA PRO A 82 -11.82 11.61 5.18
C PRO A 82 -11.12 10.63 4.22
N TYR A 83 -9.79 10.70 4.14
CA TYR A 83 -9.01 9.76 3.33
C TYR A 83 -9.04 8.36 3.94
N LEU A 84 -8.76 8.22 5.24
CA LEU A 84 -8.80 6.94 5.95
C LEU A 84 -10.19 6.31 5.92
N GLU A 85 -11.25 7.10 6.08
CA GLU A 85 -12.63 6.63 5.92
C GLU A 85 -12.89 6.08 4.53
N SER A 86 -12.34 6.71 3.49
CA SER A 86 -12.49 6.27 2.11
C SER A 86 -11.74 4.96 1.86
N VAL A 87 -10.51 4.82 2.38
CA VAL A 87 -9.72 3.57 2.33
C VAL A 87 -10.46 2.44 3.04
N LEU A 88 -10.98 2.68 4.25
CA LEU A 88 -11.75 1.66 4.97
C LEU A 88 -13.04 1.30 4.24
N LYS A 89 -13.75 2.26 3.63
CA LYS A 89 -14.93 1.97 2.80
C LYS A 89 -14.58 1.12 1.58
N GLU A 90 -13.46 1.40 0.92
CA GLU A 90 -12.96 0.58 -0.19
C GLU A 90 -12.64 -0.84 0.27
N TRP A 91 -11.95 -1.00 1.39
CA TRP A 91 -11.68 -2.30 2.00
C TRP A 91 -12.97 -3.10 2.25
N GLN A 92 -14.02 -2.44 2.76
CA GLN A 92 -15.35 -3.06 2.94
C GLN A 92 -16.00 -3.51 1.62
N LEU A 93 -15.65 -2.91 0.48
CA LEU A 93 -16.12 -3.40 -0.83
C LEU A 93 -15.44 -4.73 -1.20
N TYR A 94 -14.15 -4.88 -0.91
CA TYR A 94 -13.42 -6.13 -1.13
C TYR A 94 -13.90 -7.25 -0.22
N LEU A 95 -14.12 -6.97 1.07
CA LEU A 95 -14.66 -7.95 2.02
C LEU A 95 -15.98 -8.58 1.56
N LYS A 96 -16.83 -7.82 0.86
CA LYS A 96 -18.11 -8.33 0.30
C LYS A 96 -17.93 -9.31 -0.86
N LEU A 97 -16.74 -9.37 -1.47
CA LEU A 97 -16.42 -10.31 -2.54
C LEU A 97 -15.90 -11.64 -2.00
N PHE A 98 -15.35 -11.65 -0.78
CA PHE A 98 -14.73 -12.81 -0.17
C PHE A 98 -15.76 -13.68 0.54
N ASN A 99 -15.64 -15.00 0.38
CA ASN A 99 -16.53 -16.00 1.00
C ASN A 99 -16.01 -16.50 2.35
N GLU A 100 -14.82 -16.09 2.76
CA GLU A 100 -14.15 -16.44 4.01
C GLU A 100 -13.32 -15.26 4.50
N LYS A 101 -12.84 -15.35 5.75
CA LYS A 101 -12.01 -14.30 6.35
C LYS A 101 -10.65 -14.24 5.63
N PRO A 102 -10.19 -13.05 5.19
CA PRO A 102 -8.87 -12.94 4.58
C PRO A 102 -7.77 -13.25 5.60
N LYS A 103 -6.77 -14.03 5.20
CA LYS A 103 -5.57 -14.29 5.97
C LYS A 103 -4.49 -13.29 5.57
N LEU A 104 -4.24 -12.28 6.38
CA LEU A 104 -3.28 -11.21 6.11
C LEU A 104 -1.85 -11.71 6.36
N LYS A 105 -1.08 -11.88 5.29
CA LYS A 105 0.31 -12.32 5.34
C LYS A 105 1.29 -11.17 5.28
N GLU A 106 1.02 -10.18 4.44
CA GLU A 106 1.88 -9.02 4.25
C GLU A 106 1.07 -7.73 4.27
N LEU A 107 1.65 -6.68 4.85
CA LEU A 107 1.07 -5.35 4.83
C LEU A 107 2.19 -4.31 4.65
N HIS A 108 2.05 -3.47 3.63
CA HIS A 108 2.97 -2.35 3.40
C HIS A 108 2.24 -1.01 3.37
N LEU A 109 2.67 -0.07 4.22
CA LEU A 109 2.23 1.32 4.17
C LEU A 109 3.25 2.14 3.37
N GLY A 110 2.86 2.69 2.22
CA GLY A 110 3.78 3.48 1.39
C GLY A 110 3.12 4.68 0.72
N GLY A 111 3.83 5.37 -0.17
CA GLY A 111 3.26 6.37 -1.07
C GLY A 111 3.91 7.74 -0.98
N GLY A 112 3.26 8.66 -0.27
CA GLY A 112 3.86 9.94 0.09
C GLY A 112 4.76 9.76 1.30
N THR A 113 4.20 9.95 2.48
CA THR A 113 4.90 9.69 3.74
C THR A 113 3.86 9.17 4.75
N PRO A 114 3.77 7.84 4.96
CA PRO A 114 2.87 7.24 5.94
C PRO A 114 2.90 7.91 7.31
N THR A 115 4.10 8.25 7.79
CA THR A 115 4.33 8.92 9.07
C THR A 115 4.06 10.44 9.07
N SER A 116 3.46 10.99 8.00
CA SER A 116 2.78 12.29 8.08
C SER A 116 1.43 12.17 8.79
N PHE A 117 0.80 10.99 8.74
CA PHE A 117 -0.41 10.71 9.52
C PHE A 117 -0.04 10.55 10.97
N SER A 118 -0.88 11.09 11.87
CA SER A 118 -0.66 10.94 13.30
C SER A 118 -0.64 9.45 13.72
N PRO A 119 0.08 9.08 14.81
CA PRO A 119 0.07 7.71 15.31
C PRO A 119 -1.34 7.18 15.59
N LYS A 120 -2.22 8.04 16.12
CA LYS A 120 -3.63 7.74 16.35
C LYS A 120 -4.36 7.37 15.05
N ASN A 121 -4.15 8.14 13.98
CA ASN A 121 -4.79 7.90 12.69
C ASN A 121 -4.30 6.60 12.04
N LEU A 122 -3.00 6.32 12.11
CA LEU A 122 -2.44 5.04 11.66
C LEU A 122 -3.02 3.87 12.45
N LYS A 123 -3.12 4.01 13.77
CA LYS A 123 -3.76 3.00 14.63
C LYS A 123 -5.22 2.75 14.22
N THR A 124 -6.02 3.80 14.04
CA THR A 124 -7.42 3.66 13.59
C THR A 124 -7.54 2.97 12.24
N LEU A 125 -6.68 3.30 11.27
CA LEU A 125 -6.65 2.63 9.98
C LEU A 125 -6.34 1.14 10.15
N LEU A 126 -5.26 0.81 10.86
CA LEU A 126 -4.77 -0.56 10.99
C LEU A 126 -5.73 -1.44 11.80
N GLU A 127 -6.25 -0.95 12.92
CA GLU A 127 -7.27 -1.67 13.69
C GLU A 127 -8.51 -1.97 12.84
N GLY A 128 -8.97 -1.00 12.03
CA GLY A 128 -10.10 -1.20 11.12
C GLY A 128 -9.86 -2.28 10.05
N ILE A 129 -8.61 -2.49 9.63
CA ILE A 129 -8.25 -3.64 8.77
C ILE A 129 -8.17 -4.93 9.59
N PHE A 130 -7.42 -4.90 10.70
CA PHE A 130 -7.10 -6.08 11.52
C PHE A 130 -8.32 -6.76 12.13
N GLU A 131 -9.36 -5.99 12.49
CA GLU A 131 -10.63 -6.55 12.99
C GLU A 131 -11.28 -7.52 11.99
N THR A 132 -11.05 -7.30 10.69
CA THR A 132 -11.73 -8.00 9.61
C THR A 132 -10.92 -9.12 8.97
N VAL A 133 -9.66 -9.32 9.40
CA VAL A 133 -8.75 -10.36 8.86
C VAL A 133 -8.29 -11.33 9.95
N GLU A 134 -7.76 -12.48 9.52
CA GLU A 134 -6.92 -13.33 10.35
C GLU A 134 -5.45 -12.98 10.07
N ILE A 135 -4.64 -12.72 11.09
CA ILE A 135 -3.20 -12.46 10.88
C ILE A 135 -2.50 -13.80 10.67
N ALA A 136 -1.81 -13.96 9.54
CA ALA A 136 -1.08 -15.18 9.23
C ALA A 136 0.10 -15.41 10.19
N GLU A 137 0.51 -16.68 10.34
CA GLU A 137 1.80 -16.98 10.95
C GLU A 137 2.96 -16.41 10.10
N ASN A 138 4.01 -15.90 10.75
CA ASN A 138 5.19 -15.30 10.12
C ASN A 138 4.83 -14.15 9.16
N GLN A 139 3.89 -13.31 9.56
CA GLN A 139 3.47 -12.11 8.84
C GLN A 139 4.61 -11.10 8.66
N GLU A 140 4.60 -10.36 7.54
CA GLU A 140 5.60 -9.33 7.22
C GLU A 140 4.93 -7.96 7.06
N PHE A 141 5.06 -7.11 8.08
CA PHE A 141 4.51 -5.76 8.07
C PHE A 141 5.62 -4.71 7.96
N SER A 142 5.48 -3.79 7.02
CA SER A 142 6.50 -2.78 6.71
C SER A 142 5.86 -1.43 6.39
N PHE A 143 6.62 -0.35 6.60
CA PHE A 143 6.14 1.00 6.31
C PHE A 143 7.27 1.91 5.84
N GLU A 144 6.93 2.90 5.03
CA GLU A 144 7.83 4.00 4.67
C GLU A 144 7.79 5.10 5.75
N GLY A 145 8.97 5.52 6.23
CA GLY A 145 9.12 6.59 7.22
C GLY A 145 9.96 7.74 6.67
N HIS A 146 9.55 8.98 6.95
CA HIS A 146 10.42 10.14 6.73
C HIS A 146 11.04 10.54 8.08
N PRO A 147 12.39 10.62 8.21
CA PRO A 147 13.05 10.79 9.50
C PRO A 147 12.71 12.10 10.23
N ASN A 148 12.26 13.14 9.50
CA ASN A 148 11.80 14.39 10.13
C ASN A 148 10.36 14.31 10.68
N ASN A 149 9.61 13.26 10.34
CA ASN A 149 8.19 13.10 10.69
C ASN A 149 7.98 11.91 11.64
N THR A 150 8.76 10.84 11.44
CA THR A 150 8.66 9.62 12.24
C THR A 150 9.14 9.87 13.66
N THR A 151 8.18 9.95 14.59
CA THR A 151 8.45 10.10 16.01
C THR A 151 8.55 8.74 16.72
N LYS A 152 9.07 8.74 17.95
CA LYS A 152 9.06 7.55 18.82
C LYS A 152 7.65 6.98 19.01
N GLU A 153 6.63 7.84 19.07
CA GLU A 153 5.23 7.41 19.21
C GLU A 153 4.72 6.67 17.97
N HIS A 154 5.14 7.07 16.76
CA HIS A 154 4.83 6.31 15.55
C HIS A 154 5.44 4.91 15.62
N LEU A 155 6.73 4.82 15.96
CA LEU A 155 7.44 3.54 16.05
C LEU A 155 6.80 2.62 17.09
N GLN A 156 6.46 3.15 18.28
CA GLN A 156 5.79 2.37 19.31
C GLN A 156 4.42 1.88 18.85
N THR A 157 3.61 2.77 18.25
CA THR A 157 2.27 2.43 17.77
C THR A 157 2.32 1.31 16.72
N LEU A 158 3.23 1.41 15.75
CA LEU A 158 3.38 0.40 14.70
C LEU A 158 3.94 -0.92 15.26
N TYR A 159 4.89 -0.86 16.19
CA TYR A 159 5.41 -2.05 16.87
C TYR A 159 4.32 -2.82 17.65
N ASP A 160 3.46 -2.08 18.36
CA ASP A 160 2.32 -2.63 19.10
C ASP A 160 1.29 -3.27 18.15
N LEU A 161 1.20 -2.76 16.92
CA LEU A 161 0.35 -3.24 15.84
C LEU A 161 0.99 -4.33 14.97
N GLY A 162 2.20 -4.81 15.33
CA GLY A 162 2.81 -5.98 14.71
C GLY A 162 3.87 -5.70 13.64
N PHE A 163 4.29 -4.45 13.45
CA PHE A 163 5.45 -4.10 12.61
C PHE A 163 6.74 -4.32 13.43
N ARG A 164 7.31 -5.52 13.38
CA ARG A 164 8.40 -5.98 14.25
C ARG A 164 9.63 -6.44 13.49
#